data_AF-F4HEA8-F1
#
_entry.id   AF-F4HEA8-F1
#
_cell.length_a   1.000
_cell.length_b   1.000
_cell.length_c   1.000
_cell.angle_alpha   90.00
_cell.angle_beta   90.00
_cell.angle_gamma   90.00
#
_symmetry.space_group_name_H-M   'P 1'
#
loop_
_entity.id
_entity.type
_entity.pdbx_description
1 polymer ?
#
loop_
_entity_poly.entity_id
_entity_poly.type
_entity_poly.pdbx_seq_one_letter_code
_entity_poly.pdbx_strand_id
1 'polypeptide(L)' 'MHVHLVFVTKYRRDVFTKAILDELKLIFESVCNDFKAKLDK' A
#
# COMPACT_ATOMS: atom_id res chain seq x y z
N MET A 1 -14.60 1.13 11.52
CA MET A 1 -14.72 1.11 10.05
C MET A 1 -13.44 0.52 9.51
N HIS A 2 -13.51 -0.50 8.66
CA HIS A 2 -12.35 -1.11 8.02
C HIS A 2 -12.38 -0.79 6.53
N VAL A 3 -11.26 -0.36 5.97
CA VAL A 3 -11.13 0.04 4.55
C VAL A 3 -10.08 -0.85 3.91
N HIS A 4 -10.37 -1.37 2.73
CA HIS A 4 -9.42 -2.14 1.93
C HIS A 4 -8.73 -1.20 0.93
N LEU A 5 -7.41 -1.06 1.04
CA LEU A 5 -6.56 -0.33 0.10
C LEU A 5 -6.16 -1.27 -1.03
N VAL A 6 -6.65 -1.00 -2.25
CA VAL A 6 -6.30 -1.77 -3.46
C VAL A 6 -5.62 -0.84 -4.45
N PHE A 7 -4.46 -1.25 -4.96
CA PHE A 7 -3.70 -0.53 -5.97
C PHE A 7 -3.30 -1.47 -7.11
N VAL A 8 -3.16 -0.92 -8.30
CA VAL A 8 -2.77 -1.66 -9.51
C VAL A 8 -1.66 -0.91 -10.23
N THR A 9 -0.76 -1.65 -10.86
CA THR A 9 0.27 -1.05 -11.69
C THR A 9 -0.34 -0.45 -12.94
N LYS A 10 0.27 0.61 -13.45
CA LYS A 10 -0.07 1.13 -14.77
C LYS A 10 0.11 0.00 -15.79
N TYR A 11 -0.93 -0.26 -16.58
CA TYR A 11 -1.01 -1.38 -17.54
C TYR A 11 -1.05 -2.80 -16.94
N ARG A 12 -1.29 -2.96 -15.63
CA ARG A 12 -1.38 -4.26 -14.93
C ARG A 12 -0.21 -5.20 -15.24
N ARG A 13 0.98 -4.64 -15.43
CA ARG A 13 2.20 -5.42 -15.63
C ARG A 13 2.62 -6.07 -14.32
N ASP A 14 3.20 -7.26 -14.43
CA ASP A 14 3.77 -7.99 -13.31
C ASP A 14 5.16 -7.44 -12.96
N VAL A 15 5.17 -6.25 -12.34
CA VAL A 15 6.40 -5.53 -11.95
C VAL A 15 6.57 -5.47 -10.43
N PHE A 16 5.76 -6.22 -9.67
CA PHE A 16 5.88 -6.22 -8.21
C PHE A 16 7.07 -7.06 -7.78
N THR A 17 8.13 -6.38 -7.37
CA THR A 17 9.27 -6.99 -6.70
C THR A 17 9.18 -6.79 -5.19
N LYS A 18 9.94 -7.57 -4.42
CA LYS A 18 10.01 -7.40 -2.97
C LYS A 18 10.38 -5.97 -2.56
N ALA A 19 11.35 -5.36 -3.23
CA ALA A 19 11.77 -3.99 -2.95
C ALA A 19 10.63 -2.98 -3.15
N ILE A 20 9.85 -3.14 -4.23
CA ILE A 20 8.68 -2.29 -4.50
C ILE A 20 7.61 -2.49 -3.44
N LEU A 21 7.34 -3.73 -3.03
CA LEU A 21 6.36 -4.03 -1.98
C LEU A 21 6.78 -3.46 -0.62
N ASP A 22 8.07 -3.52 -0.28
CA ASP A 22 8.62 -2.98 0.96
C ASP A 22 8.46 -1.44 0.99
N GLU A 23 8.75 -0.76 -0.11
CA GLU A 23 8.56 0.69 -0.23
C GLU A 23 7.09 1.10 -0.19
N LEU A 24 6.22 0.36 -0.90
CA LEU A 24 4.77 0.60 -0.90
C LEU A 24 4.17 0.47 0.51
N LYS A 25 4.67 -0.46 1.32
CA LYS A 25 4.21 -0.62 2.70
C LYS A 25 4.48 0.65 3.53
N LEU A 26 5.66 1.27 3.37
CA LEU A 26 6.00 2.52 4.05
C LEU A 26 5.08 3.66 3.61
N ILE A 27 4.81 3.75 2.30
CA ILE A 27 3.88 4.74 1.74
C ILE A 27 2.47 4.54 2.32
N PHE A 28 1.94 3.31 2.35
CA PHE A 28 0.61 3.05 2.90
C PHE A 28 0.53 3.30 4.40
N GLU A 29 1.59 3.01 5.16
CA GLU A 29 1.64 3.32 6.58
C GLU A 29 1.62 4.82 6.83
N SER A 30 2.37 5.61 6.04
CA SER A 30 2.31 7.08 6.08
C SER A 30 0.90 7.59 5.80
N VAL A 31 0.26 7.11 4.73
CA VAL A 31 -1.11 7.50 4.39
C VAL A 31 -2.06 7.12 5.52
N CYS A 32 -2.01 5.88 6.04
CA CYS A 32 -2.87 5.47 7.14
C CYS A 32 -2.69 6.38 8.37
N ASN A 33 -1.46 6.74 8.72
CA ASN A 33 -1.18 7.65 9.82
C ASN A 33 -1.79 9.04 9.63
N ASP A 34 -1.74 9.61 8.41
CA ASP A 34 -2.37 10.89 8.09
C ASP A 34 -3.89 10.85 8.31
N PHE A 35 -4.50 9.70 8.08
CA PHE A 35 -5.93 9.44 8.31
C PHE A 35 -6.25 8.92 9.72
N LYS A 36 -5.27 8.88 10.65
CA LYS A 36 -5.39 8.29 12.00
C LYS A 36 -5.90 6.85 11.97
N ALA A 37 -5.53 6.12 10.93
CA ALA A 37 -5.81 4.70 10.73
C ALA A 37 -4.53 3.87 10.93
N LYS A 38 -4.71 2.57 11.16
CA LYS A 38 -3.61 1.62 11.27
C LYS A 38 -3.64 0.67 10.07
N LEU A 39 -2.49 0.46 9.44
CA LEU A 39 -2.33 -0.58 8.44
C LEU A 39 -2.30 -1.95 9.16
N ASP A 40 -3.29 -2.79 8.86
CA ASP A 40 -3.38 -4.16 9.38
C ASP A 40 -2.87 -5.17 8.34
N LYS A 41 -2.47 -6.36 8.79
CA LYS A 41 -1.83 -7.40 7.96
C LYS A 41 -2.82 -8.34 7.30
#